data_AF-A0A350SW41-F1
#
_entry.id   AF-A0A350SW41-F1
#
_cell.length_a   1.000
_cell.length_b   1.000
_cell.length_c   1.000
_cell.angle_alpha   90.00
_cell.angle_beta   90.00
_cell.angle_gamma   90.00
#
_symmetry.space_group_name_H-M   'P 1'
#
loop_
_entity.id
_entity.type
_entity.pdbx_description
1 polymer ?
#
loop_
_entity_poly.entity_id
_entity_poly.type
_entity_poly.pdbx_seq_one_letter_code
_entity_poly.pdbx_strand_id
1 'polypeptide(L)'
;MKKPLIVRHKGRAGNRLFQYFFCAELARRSGNHYVADVYIPDLGIESDTKAAEHGNLFGIEGLHDFDIASLAATLRDGDYTGATFRGFAMRLEYYDRAFCKHLLNMKAGAGTGFGPEFLVINIRAGDIFNGPHPDLVSLGYGGLYGADHMYKGVHPDYRPLPLSYYEKLIKETGLKPVFVGETGSHKAYEAALHRRFPNAVFTGTRTPKEDFLTLMGSSHIALAISSFSWLGAWLSDARTIHIPVAGLFDPHQRPDVNLLPPPSDTRYVRHPMPRLQWQGSPEQIAELFA
;
A
#
# COMPACT_ATOMS: atom_id res chain seq x y z
N MET A 1 3.57 -32.81 -10.24
CA MET A 1 4.41 -31.79 -9.56
C MET A 1 3.75 -30.44 -9.77
N LYS A 2 3.70 -29.55 -8.77
CA LYS A 2 3.15 -28.20 -8.95
C LYS A 2 4.10 -27.37 -9.83
N LYS A 3 3.55 -26.48 -10.65
CA LYS A 3 4.28 -25.60 -11.58
C LYS A 3 4.57 -24.23 -10.93
N PRO A 4 5.72 -23.59 -11.19
CA PRO A 4 6.03 -22.29 -10.60
C PRO A 4 5.21 -21.17 -11.23
N LEU A 5 4.74 -20.24 -10.39
CA LEU A 5 4.25 -18.92 -10.76
C LEU A 5 5.21 -17.87 -10.22
N ILE A 6 6.09 -17.38 -11.10
CA ILE A 6 7.27 -16.55 -10.78
C ILE A 6 6.86 -15.08 -10.73
N VAL A 7 7.13 -14.41 -9.62
CA VAL A 7 6.77 -13.01 -9.43
C VAL A 7 7.87 -12.08 -9.93
N ARG A 8 7.59 -11.26 -10.95
CA ARG A 8 8.49 -10.21 -11.41
C ARG A 8 8.26 -8.93 -10.61
N HIS A 9 9.02 -8.79 -9.53
CA HIS A 9 8.86 -7.71 -8.56
C HIS A 9 8.87 -6.30 -9.17
N LYS A 10 7.92 -5.47 -8.74
CA LYS A 10 7.88 -4.03 -9.01
C LYS A 10 7.47 -3.24 -7.78
N GLY A 11 8.12 -2.12 -7.54
CA GLY A 11 7.79 -1.20 -6.45
C GLY A 11 8.22 -1.68 -5.05
N ARG A 12 7.66 -1.00 -4.04
CA ARG A 12 8.01 -1.16 -2.61
C ARG A 12 7.10 -2.20 -1.92
N ALA A 13 7.22 -2.32 -0.59
CA ALA A 13 6.58 -3.36 0.22
C ALA A 13 5.08 -3.60 -0.07
N GLY A 14 4.25 -2.55 -0.13
CA GLY A 14 2.83 -2.69 -0.44
C GLY A 14 2.55 -3.33 -1.81
N ASN A 15 3.30 -2.92 -2.84
CA ASN A 15 3.16 -3.46 -4.19
C ASN A 15 3.63 -4.92 -4.27
N ARG A 16 4.72 -5.25 -3.56
CA ARG A 16 5.24 -6.63 -3.48
C ARG A 16 4.26 -7.57 -2.79
N LEU A 17 3.55 -7.09 -1.75
CA LEU A 17 2.49 -7.87 -1.10
C LEU A 17 1.30 -8.12 -2.03
N PHE A 18 0.83 -7.11 -2.76
CA PHE A 18 -0.24 -7.30 -3.74
C PHE A 18 0.17 -8.30 -4.84
N GLN A 19 1.40 -8.21 -5.34
CA GLN A 19 1.96 -9.17 -6.30
C GLN A 19 1.96 -10.60 -5.76
N TYR A 20 2.42 -10.77 -4.52
CA TYR A 20 2.43 -12.06 -3.83
C TYR A 20 1.00 -12.61 -3.65
N PHE A 21 0.09 -11.82 -3.10
CA PHE A 21 -1.30 -12.26 -2.87
C PHE A 21 -2.03 -12.58 -4.17
N PHE A 22 -1.78 -11.82 -5.24
CA PHE A 22 -2.41 -12.10 -6.53
C PHE A 22 -1.95 -13.44 -7.09
N CYS A 23 -0.64 -13.70 -7.03
CA CYS A 23 -0.08 -14.98 -7.45
C CYS A 23 -0.55 -16.12 -6.55
N ALA A 24 -0.69 -15.90 -5.24
CA ALA A 24 -1.21 -16.90 -4.31
C ALA A 24 -2.68 -17.25 -4.61
N GLU A 25 -3.52 -16.26 -4.93
CA GLU A 25 -4.89 -16.46 -5.37
C GLU A 25 -4.97 -17.21 -6.71
N LEU A 26 -4.16 -16.84 -7.70
CA LEU A 26 -4.06 -17.57 -8.96
C LEU A 26 -3.60 -19.02 -8.75
N ALA A 27 -2.61 -19.24 -7.89
CA ALA A 27 -2.12 -20.57 -7.56
C ALA A 27 -3.21 -21.43 -6.88
N ARG A 28 -3.96 -20.81 -5.96
CA ARG A 28 -5.10 -21.45 -5.28
C ARG A 28 -6.21 -21.83 -6.27
N ARG A 29 -6.56 -20.93 -7.20
CA ARG A 29 -7.64 -21.12 -8.19
C ARG A 29 -7.27 -22.10 -9.32
N SER A 30 -6.01 -22.11 -9.75
CA SER A 30 -5.52 -23.07 -10.76
C SER A 30 -5.27 -24.46 -10.19
N GLY A 31 -4.96 -24.58 -8.89
CA GLY A 31 -4.81 -25.84 -8.15
C GLY A 31 -3.50 -26.59 -8.39
N ASN A 32 -2.78 -26.28 -9.48
CA ASN A 32 -1.56 -26.94 -9.91
C ASN A 32 -0.30 -26.04 -9.86
N HIS A 33 -0.39 -24.83 -9.31
CA HIS A 33 0.74 -23.90 -9.20
C HIS A 33 1.18 -23.63 -7.75
N TYR A 34 2.41 -23.11 -7.59
CA TYR A 34 2.92 -22.52 -6.36
C TYR A 34 3.61 -21.19 -6.67
N VAL A 35 3.60 -20.26 -5.71
CA VAL A 35 4.25 -18.95 -5.88
C VAL A 35 5.75 -19.10 -5.67
N ALA A 36 6.54 -18.52 -6.57
CA ALA A 36 8.00 -18.56 -6.54
C ALA A 36 8.60 -17.16 -6.73
N ASP A 37 9.89 -17.04 -6.38
CA ASP A 37 10.66 -15.78 -6.50
C ASP A 37 10.02 -14.61 -5.74
N VAL A 38 9.63 -14.86 -4.49
CA VAL A 38 9.13 -13.85 -3.55
C VAL A 38 9.92 -13.92 -2.26
N TYR A 39 10.50 -12.79 -1.88
CA TYR A 39 11.26 -12.60 -0.65
C TYR A 39 10.83 -11.32 0.08
N ILE A 40 10.04 -11.48 1.15
CA ILE A 40 9.59 -10.43 2.08
C ILE A 40 9.77 -10.99 3.51
N PRO A 41 11.02 -11.20 3.96
CA PRO A 41 11.34 -11.90 5.22
C PRO A 41 10.76 -11.18 6.44
N ASP A 42 10.67 -9.86 6.37
CA ASP A 42 10.04 -9.01 7.38
C ASP A 42 8.61 -9.46 7.70
N LEU A 43 7.87 -9.96 6.73
CA LEU A 43 6.50 -10.44 6.89
C LEU A 43 6.42 -11.97 6.88
N GLY A 44 7.54 -12.67 7.07
CA GLY A 44 7.61 -14.13 7.09
C GLY A 44 7.31 -14.79 5.75
N ILE A 45 7.39 -14.03 4.64
CA ILE A 45 7.13 -14.54 3.29
C ILE A 45 8.47 -14.83 2.63
N GLU A 46 8.77 -16.11 2.48
CA GLU A 46 9.90 -16.61 1.72
C GLU A 46 9.39 -17.77 0.85
N SER A 47 9.63 -17.69 -0.45
CA SER A 47 9.33 -18.76 -1.40
C SER A 47 10.62 -19.23 -2.06
N ASP A 48 10.58 -20.37 -2.74
CA ASP A 48 11.73 -20.92 -3.45
C ASP A 48 12.28 -19.88 -4.44
N THR A 49 13.48 -19.38 -4.14
CA THR A 49 14.24 -18.41 -4.95
C THR A 49 14.95 -19.06 -6.14
N LYS A 50 14.79 -20.38 -6.32
CA LYS A 50 15.42 -21.18 -7.38
C LYS A 50 14.40 -21.89 -8.28
N ALA A 51 13.23 -21.30 -8.49
CA ALA A 51 12.33 -21.85 -9.50
C ALA A 51 13.02 -21.84 -10.86
N ALA A 52 13.04 -23.00 -11.54
CA ALA A 52 13.66 -23.11 -12.83
C ALA A 52 12.91 -22.24 -13.85
N GLU A 53 13.58 -21.23 -14.39
CA GLU A 53 13.06 -20.37 -15.47
C GLU A 53 13.10 -21.05 -16.86
N HIS A 54 13.23 -22.37 -16.89
CA HIS A 54 13.41 -23.13 -18.12
C HIS A 54 12.06 -23.70 -18.61
N GLY A 55 11.85 -23.67 -19.92
CA GLY A 55 10.67 -24.25 -20.58
C GLY A 55 9.65 -23.21 -21.08
N ASN A 56 8.46 -23.69 -21.43
CA ASN A 56 7.37 -22.88 -21.97
C ASN A 56 6.60 -22.18 -20.82
N LEU A 57 6.94 -20.91 -20.54
CA LEU A 57 6.29 -20.12 -19.49
C LEU A 57 5.16 -19.26 -20.05
N PHE A 58 4.00 -19.29 -19.39
CA PHE A 58 2.91 -18.37 -19.68
C PHE A 58 3.18 -16.98 -19.07
N GLY A 59 3.23 -15.94 -19.90
CA GLY A 59 3.44 -14.56 -19.44
C GLY A 59 2.14 -13.87 -19.07
N ILE A 60 2.03 -13.41 -17.81
CA ILE A 60 0.91 -12.60 -17.32
C ILE A 60 1.43 -11.17 -17.10
N GLU A 61 1.12 -10.28 -18.04
CA GLU A 61 1.52 -8.88 -17.99
C GLU A 61 0.32 -7.95 -17.89
N GLY A 62 0.47 -6.86 -17.13
CA GLY A 62 -0.57 -5.85 -16.97
C GLY A 62 -0.25 -4.91 -15.80
N LEU A 63 -1.23 -4.09 -15.43
CA LEU A 63 -1.10 -3.19 -14.27
C LEU A 63 -2.02 -3.64 -13.13
N HIS A 64 -3.32 -3.41 -13.24
CA HIS A 64 -4.27 -3.65 -12.13
C HIS A 64 -5.44 -4.54 -12.53
N ASP A 65 -5.92 -4.43 -13.77
CA ASP A 65 -7.07 -5.17 -14.28
C ASP A 65 -6.64 -6.46 -15.00
N PHE A 66 -7.21 -7.58 -14.57
CA PHE A 66 -6.89 -8.94 -14.96
C PHE A 66 -8.15 -9.79 -14.84
N ASP A 67 -8.46 -10.55 -15.90
CA ASP A 67 -9.45 -11.61 -15.79
C ASP A 67 -8.84 -12.81 -15.05
N ILE A 68 -8.89 -12.75 -13.71
CA ILE A 68 -8.31 -13.75 -12.84
C ILE A 68 -8.93 -15.15 -13.04
N ALA A 69 -10.19 -15.23 -13.49
CA ALA A 69 -10.86 -16.51 -13.75
C ALA A 69 -10.32 -17.15 -15.03
N SER A 70 -10.24 -16.38 -16.12
CA SER A 70 -9.64 -16.85 -17.37
C SER A 70 -8.17 -17.18 -17.20
N LEU A 71 -7.40 -16.37 -16.46
CA LEU A 71 -6.00 -16.67 -16.15
C LEU A 71 -5.86 -18.00 -15.38
N ALA A 72 -6.68 -18.22 -14.35
CA ALA A 72 -6.65 -19.47 -13.60
C ALA A 72 -7.01 -20.69 -14.46
N ALA A 73 -7.97 -20.56 -15.39
CA ALA A 73 -8.31 -21.61 -16.34
C ALA A 73 -7.16 -21.90 -17.31
N THR A 74 -6.57 -20.87 -17.91
CA THR A 74 -5.40 -21.01 -18.79
C THR A 74 -4.22 -21.68 -18.10
N LEU A 75 -3.95 -21.33 -16.84
CA LEU A 75 -2.87 -21.96 -16.06
C LEU A 75 -3.18 -23.45 -15.77
N ARG A 76 -4.44 -23.77 -15.47
CA ARG A 76 -4.84 -25.14 -15.15
C ARG A 76 -4.78 -26.06 -16.38
N ASP A 77 -5.33 -25.58 -17.50
CA ASP A 77 -5.63 -26.39 -18.67
C ASP A 77 -4.52 -26.30 -19.75
N GLY A 78 -3.65 -25.30 -19.66
CA GLY A 78 -2.58 -25.05 -20.62
C GLY A 78 -1.32 -25.92 -20.43
N ASP A 79 -0.67 -26.22 -21.56
CA ASP A 79 0.60 -26.95 -21.61
C ASP A 79 1.81 -26.03 -21.41
N TYR A 80 1.88 -25.47 -20.19
CA TYR A 80 2.98 -24.63 -19.73
C TYR A 80 3.82 -25.35 -18.69
N THR A 81 5.12 -25.08 -18.62
CA THR A 81 5.98 -25.56 -17.55
C THR A 81 5.84 -24.70 -16.28
N GLY A 82 5.32 -23.49 -16.42
CA GLY A 82 5.04 -22.52 -15.35
C GLY A 82 4.51 -21.21 -15.92
N ALA A 83 4.54 -20.16 -15.10
CA ALA A 83 4.11 -18.83 -15.52
C ALA A 83 4.93 -17.73 -14.85
N THR A 84 4.92 -16.54 -15.46
CA THR A 84 5.51 -15.32 -14.89
C THR A 84 4.42 -14.28 -14.72
N PHE A 85 4.50 -13.50 -13.63
CA PHE A 85 3.57 -12.41 -13.37
C PHE A 85 4.31 -11.07 -13.24
N ARG A 86 3.88 -10.08 -14.01
CA ARG A 86 4.41 -8.71 -13.99
C ARG A 86 3.27 -7.70 -13.94
N GLY A 87 2.85 -7.33 -12.74
CA GLY A 87 1.80 -6.32 -12.50
C GLY A 87 1.71 -5.86 -11.05
N PHE A 88 0.62 -5.18 -10.71
CA PHE A 88 0.30 -4.73 -9.34
C PHE A 88 -1.01 -5.31 -8.81
N ALA A 89 -2.01 -5.56 -9.67
CA ALA A 89 -3.27 -6.24 -9.34
C ALA A 89 -4.07 -5.61 -8.17
N MET A 90 -4.05 -4.29 -8.00
CA MET A 90 -4.71 -3.60 -6.88
C MET A 90 -6.25 -3.51 -7.03
N ARG A 91 -6.92 -4.66 -7.02
CA ARG A 91 -8.38 -4.76 -7.09
C ARG A 91 -8.91 -5.76 -6.07
N LEU A 92 -9.81 -5.31 -5.21
CA LEU A 92 -10.28 -6.02 -4.02
C LEU A 92 -10.95 -7.36 -4.37
N GLU A 93 -11.65 -7.43 -5.49
CA GLU A 93 -12.39 -8.61 -5.96
C GLU A 93 -11.49 -9.85 -6.24
N TYR A 94 -10.17 -9.66 -6.34
CA TYR A 94 -9.26 -10.78 -6.52
C TYR A 94 -9.04 -11.59 -5.24
N TYR A 95 -9.23 -10.97 -4.08
CA TYR A 95 -8.64 -11.44 -2.85
C TYR A 95 -9.66 -11.95 -1.85
N ASP A 96 -9.43 -13.17 -1.34
CA ASP A 96 -10.06 -13.62 -0.11
C ASP A 96 -9.25 -13.12 1.10
N ARG A 97 -9.89 -12.32 1.96
CA ARG A 97 -9.21 -11.69 3.12
C ARG A 97 -8.64 -12.73 4.09
N ALA A 98 -9.39 -13.80 4.37
CA ALA A 98 -8.96 -14.81 5.34
C ALA A 98 -7.75 -15.58 4.82
N PHE A 99 -7.75 -15.93 3.53
CA PHE A 99 -6.63 -16.54 2.85
C PHE A 99 -5.40 -15.63 2.85
N CYS A 100 -5.53 -14.37 2.43
CA CYS A 100 -4.41 -13.42 2.46
C CYS A 100 -3.84 -13.23 3.87
N LYS A 101 -4.70 -13.16 4.90
CA LYS A 101 -4.26 -13.06 6.30
C LYS A 101 -3.52 -14.31 6.76
N HIS A 102 -3.98 -15.50 6.35
CA HIS A 102 -3.32 -16.78 6.66
C HIS A 102 -1.92 -16.88 6.04
N LEU A 103 -1.72 -16.36 4.83
CA LEU A 103 -0.42 -16.39 4.14
C LEU A 103 0.68 -15.60 4.86
N LEU A 104 0.33 -14.61 5.69
CA LEU A 104 1.33 -13.78 6.34
C LEU A 104 2.14 -14.49 7.44
N ASN A 105 1.88 -15.78 7.74
CA ASN A 105 2.58 -16.58 8.77
C ASN A 105 2.89 -15.80 10.07
N MET A 106 2.01 -14.84 10.41
CA MET A 106 2.22 -14.00 11.57
C MET A 106 1.81 -14.85 12.76
N LYS A 107 2.82 -15.40 13.45
CA LYS A 107 2.61 -16.03 14.76
C LYS A 107 1.73 -15.09 15.58
N ALA A 108 0.63 -15.63 16.12
CA ALA A 108 -0.30 -14.88 16.96
C ALA A 108 0.50 -14.06 17.99
N GLY A 109 0.40 -12.73 17.92
CA GLY A 109 1.13 -11.80 18.80
C GLY A 109 2.08 -10.80 18.11
N ALA A 110 2.20 -10.79 16.79
CA ALA A 110 3.13 -9.87 16.11
C ALA A 110 2.51 -8.47 15.90
N GLY A 111 2.74 -7.59 16.88
CA GLY A 111 2.42 -6.16 16.87
C GLY A 111 1.59 -5.72 18.08
N THR A 112 2.20 -4.99 19.02
CA THR A 112 1.43 -4.21 20.00
C THR A 112 0.85 -3.01 19.27
N GLY A 113 -0.28 -3.21 18.59
CA GLY A 113 -1.08 -2.09 18.13
C GLY A 113 -1.46 -1.19 19.30
N PHE A 114 -2.00 -0.02 18.99
CA PHE A 114 -2.44 0.88 20.05
C PHE A 114 -3.84 0.48 20.56
N GLY A 115 -4.07 0.74 21.85
CA GLY A 115 -5.34 0.49 22.51
C GLY A 115 -6.53 1.22 21.87
N PRO A 116 -7.77 0.88 22.26
CA PRO A 116 -8.99 1.42 21.66
C PRO A 116 -9.17 2.94 21.85
N GLU A 117 -8.40 3.59 22.73
CA GLU A 117 -8.40 5.04 22.93
C GLU A 117 -7.59 5.81 21.89
N PHE A 118 -6.84 5.11 21.03
CA PHE A 118 -5.93 5.73 20.05
C PHE A 118 -6.46 5.64 18.62
N LEU A 119 -6.19 6.70 17.85
CA LEU A 119 -6.32 6.73 16.39
C LEU A 119 -4.92 6.60 15.79
N VAL A 120 -4.66 5.46 15.15
CA VAL A 120 -3.38 5.20 14.48
C VAL A 120 -3.42 5.73 13.05
N ILE A 121 -2.64 6.77 12.79
CA ILE A 121 -2.62 7.53 11.55
C ILE A 121 -1.36 7.16 10.78
N ASN A 122 -1.51 6.48 9.66
CA ASN A 122 -0.37 6.24 8.77
C ASN A 122 0.03 7.52 8.03
N ILE A 123 1.32 7.80 8.00
CA ILE A 123 1.92 8.87 7.22
C ILE A 123 2.66 8.25 6.02
N ARG A 124 2.32 8.77 4.83
CA ARG A 124 3.03 8.52 3.56
C ARG A 124 3.67 9.83 3.12
N ALA A 125 5.00 9.83 3.02
CA ALA A 125 5.78 11.03 2.74
C ALA A 125 6.94 10.77 1.77
N GLY A 126 7.54 9.59 1.81
CA GLY A 126 8.81 9.25 1.15
C GLY A 126 8.90 9.69 -0.31
N ASP A 127 8.35 8.91 -1.24
CA ASP A 127 8.37 9.17 -2.68
C ASP A 127 7.37 10.24 -3.15
N ILE A 128 6.52 10.72 -2.24
CA ILE A 128 5.59 11.82 -2.49
C ILE A 128 6.32 13.16 -2.47
N PHE A 129 7.26 13.35 -1.54
CA PHE A 129 8.09 14.56 -1.48
C PHE A 129 9.42 14.38 -2.22
N ASN A 130 9.99 13.17 -2.24
CA ASN A 130 11.34 12.94 -2.75
C ASN A 130 11.38 12.20 -4.11
N GLY A 131 10.36 12.38 -4.97
CA GLY A 131 10.31 11.70 -6.27
C GLY A 131 11.37 12.22 -7.26
N PRO A 132 12.03 11.36 -8.07
CA PRO A 132 12.82 11.84 -9.20
C PRO A 132 11.97 12.67 -10.16
N HIS A 133 12.48 13.84 -10.55
CA HIS A 133 11.84 14.67 -11.56
C HIS A 133 11.76 13.91 -12.91
N PRO A 134 10.63 13.91 -13.64
CA PRO A 134 10.51 13.26 -14.94
C PRO A 134 11.62 13.67 -15.93
N ASP A 135 11.99 14.96 -15.93
CA ASP A 135 13.04 15.49 -16.82
C ASP A 135 14.46 15.07 -16.39
N LEU A 136 14.64 14.57 -15.15
CA LEU A 136 15.94 14.11 -14.63
C LEU A 136 16.17 12.61 -14.87
N VAL A 137 15.12 11.81 -15.10
CA VAL A 137 15.26 10.40 -15.51
C VAL A 137 15.86 10.30 -16.92
N SER A 138 15.60 11.28 -17.79
CA SER A 138 16.22 11.37 -19.12
C SER A 138 17.68 11.84 -19.12
N LEU A 139 18.20 12.37 -18.02
CA LEU A 139 19.53 13.01 -17.98
C LEU A 139 20.53 12.38 -17.01
N GLY A 140 20.14 11.39 -16.19
CA GLY A 140 21.09 10.62 -15.37
C GLY A 140 21.68 11.35 -14.16
N TYR A 141 21.15 12.52 -13.77
CA TYR A 141 21.63 13.33 -12.65
C TYR A 141 20.65 13.31 -11.46
N GLY A 142 20.69 12.24 -10.67
CA GLY A 142 19.95 12.16 -9.40
C GLY A 142 20.80 12.63 -8.23
N GLY A 143 20.99 13.95 -8.05
CA GLY A 143 21.74 14.43 -6.88
C GLY A 143 21.96 15.94 -6.72
N LEU A 144 21.50 16.80 -7.63
CA LEU A 144 21.73 18.23 -7.54
C LEU A 144 20.40 18.97 -7.77
N TYR A 145 20.16 20.03 -6.97
CA TYR A 145 19.16 21.10 -7.09
C TYR A 145 17.99 21.16 -6.08
N GLY A 146 17.96 22.29 -5.33
CA GLY A 146 16.86 23.26 -5.15
C GLY A 146 15.59 22.87 -4.36
N ALA A 147 15.20 23.70 -3.39
CA ALA A 147 13.98 23.56 -2.57
C ALA A 147 12.66 23.45 -3.38
N ASP A 148 12.62 23.99 -4.60
CA ASP A 148 11.43 23.97 -5.47
C ASP A 148 11.09 22.57 -6.02
N HIS A 149 12.03 21.61 -5.96
CA HIS A 149 11.84 20.25 -6.46
C HIS A 149 11.53 19.23 -5.36
N MET A 150 11.54 19.65 -4.08
CA MET A 150 11.32 18.78 -2.89
C MET A 150 9.86 18.37 -2.66
N TYR A 151 8.94 18.74 -3.54
CA TYR A 151 7.50 18.51 -3.35
C TYR A 151 6.83 17.82 -4.53
N LYS A 152 7.57 17.39 -5.57
CA LYS A 152 6.99 16.72 -6.75
C LYS A 152 7.19 15.20 -6.62
N GLY A 153 6.09 14.50 -6.38
CA GLY A 153 6.09 13.05 -6.17
C GLY A 153 6.20 12.24 -7.47
N VAL A 154 6.46 10.93 -7.33
CA VAL A 154 6.62 9.99 -8.46
C VAL A 154 5.32 9.73 -9.21
N HIS A 155 4.17 9.85 -8.55
CA HIS A 155 2.86 9.55 -9.13
C HIS A 155 1.87 10.66 -8.74
N PRO A 156 1.24 11.34 -9.71
CA PRO A 156 0.47 12.54 -9.41
C PRO A 156 -0.86 12.23 -8.68
N ASP A 157 -1.40 11.02 -8.81
CA ASP A 157 -2.51 10.54 -7.96
C ASP A 157 -2.14 10.23 -6.51
N TYR A 158 -0.87 10.34 -6.12
CA TYR A 158 -0.41 10.10 -4.75
C TYR A 158 0.01 11.43 -4.15
N ARG A 159 -0.70 11.83 -3.10
CA ARG A 159 -0.50 13.12 -2.42
C ARG A 159 -0.37 12.94 -0.92
N PRO A 160 0.38 13.82 -0.24
CA PRO A 160 0.34 13.84 1.21
C PRO A 160 -1.03 14.37 1.64
N LEU A 161 -1.53 13.89 2.78
CA LEU A 161 -2.82 14.39 3.29
C LEU A 161 -2.59 15.70 4.06
N PRO A 162 -3.49 16.69 3.92
CA PRO A 162 -3.37 17.97 4.60
C PRO A 162 -3.47 17.81 6.13
N LEU A 163 -2.84 18.69 6.89
CA LEU A 163 -2.91 18.68 8.35
C LEU A 163 -4.37 18.80 8.85
N SER A 164 -5.17 19.62 8.17
CA SER A 164 -6.61 19.78 8.43
C SER A 164 -7.41 18.47 8.31
N TYR A 165 -6.99 17.51 7.48
CA TYR A 165 -7.63 16.18 7.43
C TYR A 165 -7.46 15.44 8.76
N TYR A 166 -6.23 15.37 9.28
CA TYR A 166 -5.99 14.71 10.57
C TYR A 166 -6.66 15.45 11.72
N GLU A 167 -6.63 16.78 11.72
CA GLU A 167 -7.34 17.57 12.73
C GLU A 167 -8.83 17.23 12.77
N LYS A 168 -9.48 17.22 11.60
CA LYS A 168 -10.89 16.85 11.50
C LYS A 168 -11.14 15.48 12.13
N LEU A 169 -10.36 14.46 11.76
CA LEU A 169 -10.52 13.10 12.31
C LEU A 169 -10.35 13.06 13.83
N ILE A 170 -9.29 13.69 14.34
CA ILE A 170 -8.99 13.72 15.78
C ILE A 170 -10.14 14.39 16.54
N LYS A 171 -10.65 15.52 16.02
CA LYS A 171 -11.76 16.26 16.61
C LYS A 171 -13.07 15.46 16.60
N GLU A 172 -13.41 14.83 15.48
CA GLU A 172 -14.67 14.09 15.32
C GLU A 172 -14.69 12.79 16.13
N THR A 173 -13.55 12.12 16.24
CA THR A 173 -13.45 10.83 16.94
C THR A 173 -13.17 10.98 18.44
N GLY A 174 -12.52 12.07 18.85
CA GLY A 174 -12.05 12.25 20.24
C GLY A 174 -10.90 11.31 20.64
N LEU A 175 -10.34 10.57 19.69
CA LEU A 175 -9.28 9.59 19.92
C LEU A 175 -7.90 10.25 20.00
N LYS A 176 -6.98 9.63 20.74
CA LYS A 176 -5.61 10.11 20.89
C LYS A 176 -4.80 9.81 19.62
N PRO A 177 -4.23 10.82 18.93
CA PRO A 177 -3.50 10.59 17.69
C PRO A 177 -2.16 9.90 17.92
N VAL A 178 -1.88 8.92 17.08
CA VAL A 178 -0.57 8.27 16.94
C VAL A 178 -0.16 8.30 15.48
N PHE A 179 0.93 8.98 15.15
CA PHE A 179 1.47 9.02 13.80
C PHE A 179 2.51 7.90 13.60
N VAL A 180 2.28 7.06 12.58
CA VAL A 180 3.09 5.87 12.24
C VAL A 180 3.48 5.87 10.76
N GLY A 181 4.50 5.12 10.35
CA GLY A 181 4.93 5.07 8.96
C GLY A 181 6.13 5.97 8.67
N GLU A 182 6.09 6.68 7.54
CA GLU A 182 7.22 7.47 7.02
C GLU A 182 7.45 8.80 7.78
N THR A 183 7.21 8.82 9.09
CA THR A 183 7.71 9.86 10.01
C THR A 183 9.24 9.90 9.94
N GLY A 184 9.85 11.08 9.90
CA GLY A 184 11.28 11.26 9.61
C GLY A 184 11.64 11.44 8.13
N SER A 185 10.74 11.14 7.19
CA SER A 185 11.07 11.13 5.75
C SER A 185 11.00 12.50 5.07
N HIS A 186 10.35 13.49 5.70
CA HIS A 186 10.28 14.86 5.20
C HIS A 186 10.19 15.87 6.36
N LYS A 187 11.31 16.55 6.62
CA LYS A 187 11.51 17.40 7.82
C LYS A 187 10.44 18.48 7.99
N ALA A 188 10.05 19.18 6.93
CA ALA A 188 9.10 20.29 7.05
C ALA A 188 7.67 19.79 7.34
N TYR A 189 7.27 18.66 6.74
CA TYR A 189 5.95 18.07 6.98
C TYR A 189 5.85 17.50 8.40
N GLU A 190 6.90 16.81 8.84
CA GLU A 190 7.00 16.31 10.21
C GLU A 190 7.04 17.43 11.25
N ALA A 191 7.84 18.49 11.04
CA ALA A 191 7.87 19.64 11.94
C ALA A 191 6.49 20.30 12.07
N ALA A 192 5.74 20.37 10.97
CA ALA A 192 4.38 20.89 10.99
C ALA A 192 3.40 19.97 11.73
N LEU A 193 3.52 18.64 11.57
CA LEU A 193 2.75 17.66 12.36
C LEU A 193 3.03 17.82 13.87
N HIS A 194 4.30 17.88 14.28
CA HIS A 194 4.66 18.08 15.70
C HIS A 194 4.12 19.39 16.26
N ARG A 195 4.19 20.49 15.48
CA ARG A 195 3.66 21.79 15.89
C ARG A 195 2.13 21.77 16.00
N ARG A 196 1.45 21.12 15.06
CA ARG A 196 -0.02 21.08 15.00
C ARG A 196 -0.63 20.13 16.03
N PHE A 197 0.07 19.05 16.36
CA PHE A 197 -0.39 17.98 17.24
C PHE A 197 0.63 17.71 18.36
N PRO A 198 0.89 18.67 19.26
CA PRO A 198 1.95 18.56 20.28
C PRO A 198 1.72 17.42 21.28
N ASN A 199 0.48 16.97 21.44
CA ASN A 199 0.11 15.88 22.35
C ASN A 199 0.01 14.52 21.64
N ALA A 200 0.32 14.43 20.34
CA ALA A 200 0.30 13.17 19.61
C ALA A 200 1.53 12.31 19.92
N VAL A 201 1.38 11.00 19.79
CA VAL A 201 2.50 10.06 19.82
C VAL A 201 3.08 9.97 18.41
N PHE A 202 4.39 10.07 18.29
CA PHE A 202 5.13 9.84 17.04
C PHE A 202 6.03 8.63 17.23
N THR A 203 5.89 7.61 16.37
CA THR A 203 6.65 6.37 16.55
C THR A 203 8.12 6.47 16.13
N GLY A 204 8.49 7.54 15.44
CA GLY A 204 9.82 7.75 14.88
C GLY A 204 10.13 6.76 13.75
N THR A 205 11.41 6.68 13.37
CA THR A 205 11.88 5.76 12.33
C THR A 205 11.74 4.32 12.79
N ARG A 206 10.91 3.54 12.08
CA ARG A 206 10.69 2.11 12.29
C ARG A 206 10.85 1.33 10.99
N THR A 207 10.94 0.02 11.10
CA THR A 207 10.93 -0.87 9.94
C THR A 207 9.53 -0.92 9.33
N PRO A 208 9.40 -1.16 8.00
CA PRO A 208 8.10 -1.40 7.39
C PRO A 208 7.33 -2.54 8.06
N LYS A 209 8.02 -3.56 8.57
CA LYS A 209 7.40 -4.62 9.37
C LYS A 209 6.65 -4.05 10.57
N GLU A 210 7.35 -3.29 11.42
CA GLU A 210 6.79 -2.77 12.66
C GLU A 210 5.59 -1.85 12.40
N ASP A 211 5.66 -0.99 11.38
CA ASP A 211 4.53 -0.15 10.98
C ASP A 211 3.34 -0.98 10.49
N PHE A 212 3.59 -2.01 9.67
CA PHE A 212 2.54 -2.89 9.17
C PHE A 212 1.82 -3.61 10.30
N LEU A 213 2.57 -4.12 11.26
CA LEU A 213 2.03 -4.81 12.44
C LEU A 213 1.32 -3.87 13.40
N THR A 214 1.82 -2.63 13.53
CA THR A 214 1.13 -1.59 14.29
C THR A 214 -0.24 -1.32 13.69
N LEU A 215 -0.34 -1.17 12.35
CA LEU A 215 -1.63 -1.01 11.67
C LEU A 215 -2.53 -2.22 11.89
N MET A 216 -2.02 -3.44 11.66
CA MET A 216 -2.80 -4.67 11.81
C MET A 216 -3.36 -4.88 13.22
N GLY A 217 -2.62 -4.45 14.25
CA GLY A 217 -2.99 -4.62 15.66
C GLY A 217 -3.86 -3.50 16.24
N SER A 218 -4.17 -2.44 15.48
CA SER A 218 -4.83 -1.24 16.01
C SER A 218 -6.35 -1.27 15.86
N SER A 219 -7.06 -0.67 16.83
CA SER A 219 -8.53 -0.65 16.84
C SER A 219 -9.14 0.40 15.92
N HIS A 220 -8.49 1.56 15.80
CA HIS A 220 -8.92 2.67 14.95
C HIS A 220 -7.76 3.15 14.10
N ILE A 221 -7.96 3.16 12.78
CA ILE A 221 -6.91 3.43 11.81
C ILE A 221 -7.34 4.58 10.90
N ALA A 222 -6.44 5.52 10.62
CA ALA A 222 -6.58 6.48 9.52
C ALA A 222 -5.53 6.18 8.45
N LEU A 223 -6.00 5.99 7.21
CA LEU A 223 -5.14 5.64 6.09
C LEU A 223 -4.46 6.88 5.48
N ALA A 224 -3.23 6.67 5.00
CA ALA A 224 -2.65 7.49 3.94
C ALA A 224 -3.04 6.94 2.56
N ILE A 225 -2.89 7.75 1.50
CA ILE A 225 -3.02 7.29 0.11
C ILE A 225 -1.82 6.38 -0.22
N SER A 226 -1.94 5.10 0.14
CA SER A 226 -0.84 4.14 0.14
C SER A 226 -1.35 2.70 0.07
N SER A 227 -0.83 1.91 -0.88
CA SER A 227 -1.12 0.48 -1.00
C SER A 227 -0.71 -0.31 0.25
N PHE A 228 0.40 0.09 0.88
CA PHE A 228 0.88 -0.48 2.13
C PHE A 228 -0.06 -0.17 3.31
N SER A 229 -0.49 1.09 3.46
CA SER A 229 -1.42 1.51 4.51
C SER A 229 -2.75 0.76 4.38
N TRP A 230 -3.24 0.66 3.14
CA TRP A 230 -4.47 -0.05 2.84
C TRP A 230 -4.39 -1.53 3.20
N LEU A 231 -3.32 -2.23 2.83
CA LEU A 231 -3.16 -3.65 3.14
C LEU A 231 -3.12 -3.91 4.65
N GLY A 232 -2.38 -3.08 5.40
CA GLY A 232 -2.30 -3.21 6.85
C GLY A 232 -3.67 -3.09 7.52
N ALA A 233 -4.48 -2.13 7.08
CA ALA A 233 -5.83 -1.94 7.62
C ALA A 233 -6.84 -2.98 7.12
N TRP A 234 -6.79 -3.36 5.83
CA TRP A 234 -7.68 -4.36 5.27
C TRP A 234 -7.52 -5.70 5.98
N LEU A 235 -6.27 -6.11 6.29
CA LEU A 235 -5.96 -7.33 7.03
C LEU A 235 -6.14 -7.22 8.55
N SER A 236 -6.23 -6.00 9.09
CA SER A 236 -6.50 -5.76 10.52
C SER A 236 -7.90 -6.17 10.94
N ASP A 237 -8.10 -6.43 12.23
CA ASP A 237 -9.44 -6.57 12.82
C ASP A 237 -9.93 -5.24 13.43
N ALA A 238 -9.48 -4.11 12.88
CA ALA A 238 -9.87 -2.78 13.34
C ALA A 238 -11.38 -2.59 13.38
N ARG A 239 -11.85 -1.87 14.39
CA ARG A 239 -13.25 -1.47 14.55
C ARG A 239 -13.62 -0.35 13.59
N THR A 240 -12.68 0.55 13.33
CA THR A 240 -12.90 1.69 12.44
C THR A 240 -11.67 1.97 11.59
N ILE A 241 -11.88 2.18 10.29
CA ILE A 241 -10.85 2.51 9.31
C ILE A 241 -11.32 3.76 8.56
N HIS A 242 -10.68 4.89 8.82
CA HIS A 242 -10.92 6.14 8.11
C HIS A 242 -10.11 6.15 6.81
N ILE A 243 -10.82 6.15 5.68
CA ILE A 243 -10.23 6.11 4.34
C ILE A 243 -10.45 7.47 3.62
N PRO A 244 -9.37 8.15 3.18
CA PRO A 244 -9.50 9.33 2.33
C PRO A 244 -9.87 8.89 0.91
N VAL A 245 -11.05 9.24 0.43
CA VAL A 245 -11.46 8.93 -0.96
C VAL A 245 -10.81 9.97 -1.88
N ALA A 246 -9.58 9.69 -2.27
CA ALA A 246 -8.76 10.44 -3.22
C ALA A 246 -7.68 9.53 -3.82
N GLY A 247 -7.16 9.90 -5.00
CA GLY A 247 -6.01 9.23 -5.59
C GLY A 247 -6.26 7.74 -5.82
N LEU A 248 -5.42 6.89 -5.23
CA LEU A 248 -5.54 5.43 -5.26
C LEU A 248 -6.94 4.91 -4.81
N PHE A 249 -7.66 5.65 -3.98
CA PHE A 249 -8.94 5.23 -3.41
C PHE A 249 -10.16 5.90 -4.04
N ASP A 250 -9.97 6.81 -5.01
CA ASP A 250 -11.08 7.40 -5.77
C ASP A 250 -11.24 6.67 -7.11
N PRO A 251 -12.34 5.90 -7.31
CA PRO A 251 -12.56 5.12 -8.54
C PRO A 251 -12.72 5.99 -9.78
N HIS A 252 -13.02 7.29 -9.63
CA HIS A 252 -13.07 8.19 -10.78
C HIS A 252 -11.69 8.75 -11.15
N GLN A 253 -10.75 8.79 -10.20
CA GLN A 253 -9.37 9.21 -10.46
C GLN A 253 -8.52 8.01 -10.91
N ARG A 254 -8.76 6.82 -10.34
CA ARG A 254 -8.08 5.56 -10.67
C ARG A 254 -9.09 4.44 -10.98
N PRO A 255 -9.76 4.48 -12.14
CA PRO A 255 -10.77 3.46 -12.52
C PRO A 255 -10.16 2.07 -12.75
N ASP A 256 -8.86 2.00 -13.00
CA ASP A 256 -8.09 0.77 -13.13
C ASP A 256 -7.85 0.06 -11.78
N VAL A 257 -7.93 0.79 -10.68
CA VAL A 257 -7.77 0.30 -9.31
C VAL A 257 -9.14 0.13 -8.65
N ASN A 258 -9.27 -0.88 -7.79
CA ASN A 258 -10.45 -1.03 -6.95
C ASN A 258 -10.06 -1.42 -5.52
N LEU A 259 -9.75 -0.44 -4.69
CA LEU A 259 -9.42 -0.67 -3.27
C LEU A 259 -10.47 -0.11 -2.31
N LEU A 260 -11.58 0.44 -2.81
CA LEU A 260 -12.64 0.94 -1.95
C LEU A 260 -13.51 -0.24 -1.49
N PRO A 261 -13.57 -0.57 -0.19
CA PRO A 261 -14.36 -1.70 0.30
C PRO A 261 -15.85 -1.49 0.05
N PRO A 262 -16.64 -2.56 -0.14
CA PRO A 262 -18.07 -2.45 -0.35
C PRO A 262 -18.76 -1.80 0.86
N PRO A 263 -19.92 -1.15 0.67
CA PRO A 263 -20.68 -0.53 1.78
C PRO A 263 -21.06 -1.50 2.91
N SER A 264 -21.08 -2.80 2.63
CA SER A 264 -21.33 -3.85 3.63
C SER A 264 -20.18 -4.03 4.64
N ASP A 265 -18.97 -3.55 4.35
CA ASP A 265 -17.87 -3.54 5.32
C ASP A 265 -17.97 -2.30 6.21
N THR A 266 -18.68 -2.44 7.33
CA THR A 266 -19.02 -1.35 8.25
C THR A 266 -17.80 -0.80 9.01
N ARG A 267 -16.61 -1.40 8.86
CA ARG A 267 -15.38 -0.87 9.46
C ARG A 267 -14.97 0.45 8.80
N TYR A 268 -15.33 0.68 7.54
CA TYR A 268 -14.80 1.80 6.76
C TYR A 268 -15.66 3.07 6.86
N VAL A 269 -15.03 4.16 7.30
CA VAL A 269 -15.59 5.51 7.27
C VAL A 269 -14.91 6.28 6.15
N ARG A 270 -15.69 6.63 5.12
CA ARG A 270 -15.18 7.28 3.91
C ARG A 270 -15.15 8.79 4.07
N HIS A 271 -14.02 9.40 3.71
CA HIS A 271 -13.82 10.85 3.72
C HIS A 271 -13.56 11.34 2.30
N PRO A 272 -14.59 11.81 1.56
CA PRO A 272 -14.40 12.41 0.25
C PRO A 272 -13.41 13.57 0.32
N MET A 273 -12.50 13.61 -0.65
CA MET A 273 -11.56 14.71 -0.79
C MET A 273 -11.57 15.24 -2.22
N PRO A 274 -11.09 16.47 -2.46
CA PRO A 274 -10.93 16.98 -3.82
C PRO A 274 -10.06 16.06 -4.66
N ARG A 275 -10.51 15.79 -5.89
CA ARG A 275 -9.68 15.14 -6.92
C ARG A 275 -8.63 16.13 -7.37
N LEU A 276 -7.38 15.75 -7.23
CA LEU A 276 -6.27 16.58 -7.66
C LEU A 276 -5.10 15.72 -8.08
N GLN A 277 -4.36 16.22 -9.06
CA GLN A 277 -3.05 15.71 -9.45
C GLN A 277 -2.00 16.50 -8.67
N TRP A 278 -1.28 15.80 -7.80
CA TRP A 278 -0.23 16.38 -6.97
C TRP A 278 0.95 16.78 -7.85
N GLN A 279 1.27 18.07 -7.80
CA GLN A 279 2.37 18.68 -8.52
C GLN A 279 3.37 19.36 -7.57
N GLY A 280 2.99 19.51 -6.29
CA GLY A 280 3.79 20.26 -5.32
C GLY A 280 3.77 21.76 -5.61
N SER A 281 2.70 22.29 -6.22
CA SER A 281 2.60 23.74 -6.47
C SER A 281 2.52 24.52 -5.16
N PRO A 282 2.91 25.81 -5.14
CA PRO A 282 2.83 26.65 -3.94
C PRO A 282 1.44 26.63 -3.29
N GLU A 283 0.37 26.61 -4.07
CA GLU A 283 -1.02 26.55 -3.58
C GLU A 283 -1.32 25.20 -2.93
N GLN A 284 -0.85 24.10 -3.53
CA GLN A 284 -1.02 22.76 -2.97
C GLN A 284 -0.21 22.57 -1.68
N ILE A 285 0.98 23.16 -1.61
CA ILE A 285 1.81 23.20 -0.41
C ILE A 285 1.11 24.05 0.68
N ALA A 286 0.56 25.20 0.32
CA ALA A 286 -0.19 26.03 1.27
C ALA A 286 -1.41 25.28 1.83
N GLU A 287 -2.19 24.60 0.99
CA GLU A 287 -3.32 23.76 1.42
C GLU A 287 -2.87 22.59 2.31
N LEU A 288 -1.73 21.96 1.99
CA LEU A 288 -1.16 20.86 2.79
C LEU A 288 -0.88 21.29 4.24
N PHE A 289 -0.42 22.54 4.43
CA PHE A 289 0.01 23.07 5.73
C PHE A 289 -1.04 23.92 6.47
N ALA A 290 -2.17 24.23 5.83
CA ALA A 290 -3.32 24.91 6.44
C ALA A 290 -4.02 24.00 7.48
#